data_AF-A0A1B0DFU3-F1
#
_entry.id   AF-A0A1B0DFU3-F1
#
_cell.length_a   1.000
_cell.length_b   1.000
_cell.length_c   1.000
_cell.angle_alpha   90.00
_cell.angle_beta   90.00
_cell.angle_gamma   90.00
#
_symmetry.space_group_name_H-M   'P 1'
#
loop_
_entity.id
_entity.type
_entity.pdbx_description
1 polymer ?
#
loop_
_entity_poly.entity_id
_entity_poly.type
_entity_poly.pdbx_seq_one_letter_code
_entity_poly.pdbx_strand_id
1 'polypeptide(L)'
;PDATFQAIVYKLVPGLYEKELLRRRAFYSSRPEEAKLATPEQRGEDIEHLIFRPTEKISLSLEYAFIDKFVVMKFGIDSAQFNVDIMYKVKTIVLPEYYTLMDVAYIYTWKRITFKLL
;
A
#
# COMPACT_ATOMS: atom_id res chain seq x y z
N PRO A 1 -26.49 9.88 -3.89
CA PRO A 1 -25.85 8.53 -3.95
C PRO A 1 -25.00 8.32 -2.71
N ASP A 2 -25.01 7.11 -2.14
CA ASP A 2 -24.16 6.76 -1.00
C ASP A 2 -22.71 6.57 -1.48
N ALA A 3 -21.81 7.44 -1.00
CA ALA A 3 -20.40 7.43 -1.36
C ALA A 3 -19.66 6.16 -0.90
N THR A 4 -20.07 5.57 0.23
CA THR A 4 -19.48 4.34 0.77
C THR A 4 -19.85 3.15 -0.12
N PHE A 5 -21.13 3.03 -0.47
CA PHE A 5 -21.57 1.96 -1.37
C PHE A 5 -20.92 2.08 -2.75
N GLN A 6 -20.84 3.30 -3.28
CA GLN A 6 -20.16 3.57 -4.55
C GLN A 6 -18.67 3.17 -4.50
N ALA A 7 -17.97 3.50 -3.41
CA ALA A 7 -16.57 3.12 -3.22
C ALA A 7 -16.39 1.60 -3.15
N ILE A 8 -17.30 0.89 -2.48
CA ILE A 8 -17.30 -0.59 -2.44
C ILE A 8 -17.47 -1.15 -3.86
N VAL A 9 -18.46 -0.68 -4.60
CA VAL A 9 -18.74 -1.15 -5.98
C VAL A 9 -17.55 -0.91 -6.90
N TYR A 10 -16.91 0.26 -6.82
CA TYR A 10 -15.72 0.57 -7.62
C TYR A 10 -14.50 -0.28 -7.27
N LYS A 11 -14.36 -0.70 -6.01
CA LYS A 11 -13.29 -1.62 -5.59
C LYS A 11 -13.57 -3.07 -5.99
N LEU A 12 -14.83 -3.49 -6.01
CA LEU A 12 -15.21 -4.88 -6.29
C LEU A 12 -15.26 -5.22 -7.78
N VAL A 13 -15.62 -4.27 -8.64
CA VAL A 13 -15.80 -4.52 -10.08
C VAL A 13 -14.54 -4.07 -10.86
N PRO A 14 -13.77 -5.01 -11.43
CA PRO A 14 -12.52 -4.68 -12.13
C PRO A 14 -12.74 -3.70 -13.30
N GLY A 15 -12.00 -2.60 -13.31
CA GLY A 15 -12.03 -1.60 -14.38
C GLY A 15 -13.29 -0.74 -14.44
N LEU A 16 -14.24 -0.88 -13.51
CA LEU A 16 -15.47 -0.10 -13.50
C LEU A 16 -15.21 1.39 -13.27
N TYR A 17 -14.38 1.71 -12.28
CA TYR A 17 -14.02 3.09 -11.97
C TYR A 17 -13.32 3.78 -13.14
N GLU A 18 -12.39 3.10 -13.80
CA GLU A 18 -11.67 3.64 -14.95
C GLU A 18 -12.61 3.95 -16.12
N LYS A 19 -13.56 3.05 -16.41
CA LYS A 19 -14.60 3.28 -17.42
C LYS A 19 -15.48 4.48 -17.08
N GLU A 20 -15.83 4.65 -15.80
CA GLU A 20 -16.59 5.80 -15.33
C GLU A 20 -15.80 7.12 -15.45
N LEU A 21 -14.52 7.13 -15.06
CA LEU A 21 -13.64 8.30 -15.24
C LEU A 21 -13.48 8.68 -16.71
N LEU A 22 -13.36 7.70 -17.61
CA LEU A 22 -13.33 7.95 -19.06
C LEU A 22 -14.63 8.58 -19.54
N ARG A 23 -15.78 8.07 -19.08
CA ARG A 23 -17.10 8.62 -19.42
C ARG A 23 -17.25 10.07 -18.94
N ARG A 24 -16.84 10.38 -17.70
CA ARG A 24 -16.88 11.74 -17.14
C ARG A 24 -16.02 12.70 -17.94
N ARG A 25 -14.77 12.31 -18.26
CA ARG A 25 -13.87 13.13 -19.09
C ARG A 25 -14.45 13.39 -20.47
N ALA A 26 -15.00 12.37 -21.13
CA ALA A 26 -15.65 12.53 -22.43
C ALA A 26 -16.88 13.45 -22.35
N PHE A 27 -17.69 13.33 -21.30
CA PHE A 27 -18.87 14.15 -21.07
C PHE A 27 -18.51 15.64 -20.94
N TYR A 28 -17.52 15.96 -20.11
CA TYR A 28 -17.10 17.34 -19.86
C TYR A 28 -16.20 17.93 -20.96
N SER A 29 -15.49 17.09 -21.72
CA SER A 29 -14.74 17.53 -22.91
C SER A 29 -15.66 18.17 -23.96
N SER A 30 -16.91 17.68 -24.07
CA SER A 30 -17.93 18.25 -24.96
C SER A 30 -18.71 19.43 -24.35
N ARG A 31 -18.49 19.77 -23.08
CA ARG A 31 -19.28 20.76 -22.31
C ARG A 31 -18.37 21.68 -21.48
N PRO A 32 -17.61 22.58 -22.11
CA PRO A 32 -16.61 23.40 -21.42
C PRO A 32 -17.20 24.37 -20.40
N GLU A 33 -18.41 24.92 -20.62
CA GLU A 33 -19.04 25.82 -19.65
C GLU A 33 -19.53 25.08 -18.39
N GLU A 34 -20.08 23.87 -18.54
CA GLU A 34 -20.47 23.03 -17.40
C GLU A 34 -19.24 22.47 -16.67
N ALA A 35 -18.14 22.22 -17.39
CA ALA A 35 -16.88 21.76 -16.80
C ALA A 35 -16.26 22.77 -15.83
N LYS A 36 -16.43 24.08 -16.07
CA LYS A 36 -15.98 25.15 -15.18
C LYS A 36 -16.70 25.16 -13.83
N LEU A 37 -17.95 24.66 -13.81
CA LEU A 37 -18.78 24.60 -12.60
C LEU A 37 -18.60 23.29 -11.82
N ALA A 38 -18.01 22.27 -12.45
CA ALA A 38 -17.77 20.96 -11.84
C ALA A 38 -16.44 20.92 -11.08
N THR A 39 -16.34 20.06 -10.06
CA THR A 39 -15.07 19.77 -9.37
C THR A 39 -14.18 18.85 -10.23
N PRO A 40 -12.85 18.81 -9.99
CA PRO A 40 -11.95 17.88 -10.67
C PRO A 40 -12.38 16.40 -10.54
N GLU A 41 -12.84 15.99 -9.36
CA GLU A 41 -13.41 14.66 -9.09
C GLU A 41 -14.64 14.36 -9.98
N GLN A 42 -15.53 15.32 -10.13
CA GLN A 42 -16.73 15.21 -10.98
C GLN A 42 -16.35 15.09 -12.46
N ARG A 43 -15.28 15.78 -12.88
CA ARG A 43 -14.74 15.67 -14.25
C ARG A 43 -13.96 14.38 -14.50
N GLY A 44 -13.69 13.60 -13.45
CA GLY A 44 -12.91 12.37 -13.53
C GLY A 44 -11.40 12.63 -13.68
N GLU A 45 -10.93 13.75 -13.16
CA GLU A 45 -9.51 14.15 -13.12
C GLU A 45 -8.82 13.74 -11.81
N ASP A 46 -9.59 13.38 -10.78
CA ASP A 46 -9.05 12.93 -9.50
C ASP A 46 -8.77 11.41 -9.49
N ILE A 47 -7.50 11.08 -9.27
CA ILE A 47 -6.93 9.71 -9.35
C ILE A 47 -6.52 9.24 -7.95
N GLU A 48 -6.71 10.04 -6.89
CA GLU A 48 -6.20 9.71 -5.55
C GLU A 48 -6.91 8.53 -4.88
N HIS A 49 -8.03 8.05 -5.43
CA HIS A 49 -8.66 6.82 -4.97
C HIS A 49 -7.94 5.59 -5.52
N LEU A 50 -6.93 5.13 -4.78
CA LEU A 50 -6.22 3.86 -4.97
C LEU A 50 -7.20 2.70 -5.22
N ILE A 51 -7.44 2.38 -6.49
CA ILE A 51 -8.04 1.12 -6.90
C ILE A 51 -6.91 0.25 -7.38
N PHE A 52 -6.46 -0.64 -6.50
CA PHE A 52 -5.43 -1.60 -6.84
C PHE A 52 -5.95 -2.56 -7.89
N ARG A 53 -5.28 -2.61 -9.05
CA ARG A 53 -5.54 -3.65 -10.03
C ARG A 53 -4.99 -4.98 -9.51
N PRO A 54 -5.61 -6.13 -9.81
CA PRO A 54 -5.06 -7.44 -9.44
C PRO A 54 -3.65 -7.71 -9.99
N THR A 55 -3.26 -6.99 -11.06
CA THR A 55 -1.95 -7.08 -11.70
C THR A 55 -0.95 -6.03 -11.20
N GLU A 56 -1.36 -5.10 -10.34
CA GLU A 56 -0.45 -4.09 -9.80
C GLU A 56 0.48 -4.69 -8.76
N LYS A 57 1.76 -4.36 -8.88
CA LYS A 57 2.76 -4.77 -7.90
C LYS A 57 2.61 -3.89 -6.67
N ILE A 58 2.11 -4.47 -5.58
CA ILE A 58 2.02 -3.79 -4.29
C ILE A 58 3.37 -3.93 -3.60
N SER A 59 4.00 -2.79 -3.28
CA SER A 59 5.17 -2.77 -2.41
C SER A 59 4.70 -2.51 -0.99
N LEU A 60 4.94 -3.46 -0.10
CA LEU A 60 4.66 -3.31 1.33
C LEU A 60 5.98 -2.97 2.05
N SER A 61 6.02 -1.83 2.72
CA SER A 61 7.09 -1.49 3.66
C SER A 61 6.60 -1.80 5.06
N LEU A 62 7.26 -2.74 5.73
CA LEU A 62 7.00 -3.05 7.14
C LEU A 62 7.99 -2.28 8.00
N GLU A 63 7.50 -1.57 9.01
CA GLU A 63 8.35 -0.96 10.03
C GLU A 63 8.88 -2.03 10.99
N TYR A 64 10.09 -1.82 11.52
CA TYR A 64 10.73 -2.76 12.43
C TYR A 64 9.87 -3.10 13.66
N ALA A 65 9.09 -2.12 14.13
CA ALA A 65 8.17 -2.22 15.26
C ALA A 65 7.00 -3.24 15.10
N PHE A 66 6.85 -3.88 13.94
CA PHE A 66 5.83 -4.91 13.71
C PHE A 66 6.39 -6.30 13.43
N ILE A 67 7.72 -6.46 13.39
CA ILE A 67 8.35 -7.74 13.07
C ILE A 67 8.15 -8.73 14.22
N ASP A 68 8.16 -8.27 15.46
CA ASP A 68 7.88 -9.06 16.67
C ASP A 68 6.49 -9.71 16.58
N LYS A 69 5.46 -8.92 16.27
CA LYS A 69 4.07 -9.36 16.08
C LYS A 69 3.92 -10.28 14.89
N PHE A 70 4.65 -10.01 13.80
CA PHE A 70 4.65 -10.89 12.64
C PHE A 70 5.24 -12.27 12.96
N VAL A 71 6.34 -12.33 13.72
CA VAL A 71 6.94 -13.59 14.18
C VAL A 71 5.98 -14.34 15.10
N VAL A 72 5.37 -13.64 16.06
CA VAL A 72 4.35 -14.21 16.96
C VAL A 72 3.21 -14.85 16.15
N MET A 73 2.65 -14.12 15.19
CA MET A 73 1.54 -14.60 14.37
C MET A 73 1.95 -15.77 13.45
N LYS A 74 3.10 -15.68 12.80
CA LYS A 74 3.56 -16.67 11.82
C LYS A 74 3.89 -18.02 12.47
N PHE A 75 4.39 -18.00 13.70
CA PHE A 75 4.82 -19.21 14.41
C PHE A 75 3.84 -19.62 15.52
N GLY A 76 2.73 -18.89 15.72
CA GLY A 76 1.72 -19.20 16.72
C GLY A 76 2.26 -19.10 18.15
N ILE A 77 3.15 -18.14 18.42
CA ILE A 77 3.76 -17.96 19.74
C ILE A 77 2.71 -17.37 20.70
N ASP A 78 2.59 -17.94 21.90
CA ASP A 78 1.75 -17.37 22.95
C ASP A 78 2.48 -16.21 23.63
N SER A 79 2.03 -14.98 23.37
CA SER A 79 2.61 -13.76 23.94
C SER A 79 2.39 -13.60 25.44
N ALA A 80 1.49 -14.40 26.06
CA ALA A 80 1.33 -14.44 27.51
C ALA A 80 2.41 -15.29 28.20
N GLN A 81 3.00 -16.25 27.48
CA GLN A 81 4.05 -17.13 28.01
C GLN A 81 5.45 -16.73 27.55
N PHE A 82 5.59 -16.13 26.37
CA PHE A 82 6.87 -15.86 25.75
C PHE A 82 6.98 -14.41 25.27
N ASN A 83 8.10 -13.76 25.60
CA ASN A 83 8.46 -12.47 25.02
C ASN A 83 9.34 -12.70 23.78
N VAL A 84 9.08 -11.98 22.70
CA VAL A 84 9.80 -12.11 21.42
C VAL A 84 10.67 -10.89 21.20
N ASP A 85 11.94 -11.02 21.57
CA ASP A 85 12.96 -10.01 21.29
C ASP A 85 13.66 -10.30 19.97
N ILE A 86 13.69 -9.29 19.08
CA ILE A 86 14.41 -9.40 17.81
C ILE A 86 15.82 -8.85 18.01
N MET A 87 16.80 -9.75 17.97
CA MET A 87 18.22 -9.43 18.11
C MET A 87 18.99 -9.86 16.87
N TYR A 88 19.71 -8.91 16.25
CA TYR A 88 20.59 -9.21 15.12
C TYR A 88 22.01 -9.58 15.61
N LYS A 89 22.64 -10.57 14.97
CA LYS A 89 23.93 -11.15 15.38
C LYS A 89 25.13 -10.28 14.94
N VAL A 90 25.34 -9.17 15.63
CA VAL A 90 26.69 -8.63 15.95
C VAL A 90 26.57 -8.13 17.39
N LYS A 91 27.47 -8.59 18.27
CA LYS A 91 27.46 -8.28 19.70
C LYS A 91 27.17 -6.78 19.93
N THR A 92 26.10 -6.51 20.68
CA THR A 92 25.82 -5.24 21.38
C THR A 92 25.49 -4.00 20.55
N ILE A 93 24.59 -4.08 19.56
CA ILE A 93 23.84 -2.91 19.10
C ILE A 93 22.36 -3.24 19.18
N VAL A 94 21.69 -2.70 20.21
CA VAL A 94 20.22 -2.63 20.23
C VAL A 94 19.85 -1.59 19.17
N LEU A 95 19.22 -2.05 18.09
CA LEU A 95 18.76 -1.13 17.04
C LEU A 95 17.57 -0.33 17.61
N PRO A 96 17.58 1.01 17.48
CA PRO A 96 16.46 1.82 17.93
C PRO A 96 15.16 1.47 17.17
N GLU A 97 14.01 1.56 17.86
CA GLU A 97 12.69 1.20 17.29
C GLU A 97 12.30 2.02 16.06
N TYR A 98 12.88 3.21 15.87
CA TYR A 98 12.60 4.09 14.73
C TYR A 98 13.39 3.73 13.46
N TYR A 99 14.23 2.68 13.49
CA TYR A 99 14.97 2.28 12.31
C TYR A 99 14.06 1.54 11.33
N THR A 100 14.06 2.00 10.09
CA THR A 100 13.37 1.31 9.01
C THR A 100 14.20 0.11 8.54
N LEU A 101 13.56 -0.84 7.86
CA LEU A 101 14.26 -1.95 7.20
C LEU A 101 15.31 -1.47 6.18
N MET A 102 15.13 -0.28 5.60
CA MET A 102 16.12 0.33 4.70
C MET A 102 17.36 0.81 5.47
N ASP A 103 17.17 1.41 6.64
CA ASP A 103 18.29 1.82 7.50
C ASP A 103 19.10 0.60 7.94
N VAL A 104 18.41 -0.48 8.33
CA VAL A 104 19.06 -1.76 8.67
C VAL A 104 19.81 -2.35 7.46
N ALA A 105 19.19 -2.36 6.27
CA ALA A 105 19.84 -2.85 5.05
C ALA A 105 21.08 -2.00 4.67
N TYR A 106 21.01 -0.70 4.88
CA TYR A 106 22.07 0.26 4.57
C TYR A 106 23.25 0.12 5.55
N ILE A 107 22.99 0.12 6.85
CA ILE A 107 24.01 -0.03 7.91
C ILE A 107 24.82 -1.31 7.70
N TYR A 108 24.15 -2.39 7.29
CA TYR A 108 24.79 -3.69 7.14
C TYR A 108 25.14 -4.06 5.70
N THR A 109 25.16 -3.09 4.78
CA THR A 109 25.64 -3.27 3.39
C THR A 109 24.98 -4.44 2.67
N TRP A 110 23.68 -4.63 2.90
CA TRP A 110 22.97 -5.80 2.42
C TRP A 110 22.96 -5.84 0.87
N LYS A 111 23.55 -6.88 0.29
CA LYS A 111 23.52 -7.10 -1.17
C LYS A 111 22.24 -7.82 -1.56
N ARG A 112 21.43 -7.20 -2.42
CA ARG A 112 20.25 -7.83 -3.02
C ARG A 112 20.68 -9.02 -3.88
N ILE A 113 20.42 -10.24 -3.42
CA ILE A 113 20.56 -11.45 -4.23
C ILE A 113 19.23 -11.65 -4.96
N THR A 114 19.19 -11.28 -6.24
CA THR A 114 18.03 -11.57 -7.10
C THR A 114 18.18 -12.99 -7.64
N PHE A 115 17.42 -13.94 -7.11
CA PHE A 115 17.28 -15.24 -7.75
C PHE A 115 16.37 -15.09 -8.97
N LYS A 116 16.94 -15.30 -10.17
CA LYS A 116 16.12 -15.58 -11.36
C LYS A 116 15.73 -17.06 -11.26
N LEU A 117 14.44 -17.32 -11.07
CA LEU A 117 13.91 -18.66 -11.28
C LEU A 117 14.05 -18.97 -12.77
N LEU A 118 14.81 -20.01 -13.09
CA LEU A 118 14.88 -20.62 -14.42
C LEU A 118 13.57 -21.37 -14.71
#